data_AF-F9N5J9-F1
#
_entry.id   AF-F9N5J9-F1
#
_cell.length_a   1.000
_cell.length_b   1.000
_cell.length_c   1.000
_cell.angle_alpha   90.00
_cell.angle_beta   90.00
_cell.angle_gamma   90.00
#
_symmetry.space_group_name_H-M   'P 1'
#
loop_
_entity.id
_entity.type
_entity.pdbx_description
1 polymer ?
#
loop_
_entity_poly.entity_id
_entity_poly.type
_entity_poly.pdbx_seq_one_letter_code
_entity_poly.pdbx_strand_id
1 'polypeptide(L)'
;MKGVNFQPMQSVPDMTQASFGAAALIIFYAFTGFESIAVAAEDMENPERNVPKAIILVLTLVSIVYILIQAICIGIMGDSLVTSKTPVADAAFVFMGPLAKAIVTAGTLISIGGINVASSFLAPRSGVAMADDGLIPKVVSKRNKKDAPYVAIIVTVVFAVVLSWTGSFEKLAAISVVSRFAQYLPTCLAVLVFRSKRPDMARTFRVPFGPVIPVLAVVVSIWLLTQSSLEKVFWGLGGLVVGAVLYYIMNRNGKQTA
;
A
#
# COMPACT_ATOMS: atom_id res chain seq x y z
N MET A 1 9.78 -15.05 -28.41
CA MET A 1 9.11 -15.70 -27.26
C MET A 1 8.83 -17.15 -27.64
N LYS A 2 9.45 -18.12 -26.97
CA LYS A 2 9.16 -19.54 -27.22
C LYS A 2 7.81 -19.85 -26.54
N GLY A 3 6.73 -19.96 -27.31
CA GLY A 3 5.35 -20.18 -26.81
C GLY A 3 5.10 -21.53 -26.11
N VAL A 4 6.14 -22.30 -25.80
CA VAL A 4 6.05 -23.64 -25.18
C VAL A 4 5.67 -23.57 -23.70
N ASN A 5 5.92 -22.43 -23.05
CA ASN A 5 5.58 -22.19 -21.63
C ASN A 5 4.14 -21.68 -21.44
N PHE A 6 3.47 -21.24 -22.51
CA PHE A 6 2.04 -20.95 -22.49
C PHE A 6 1.27 -22.24 -22.76
N GLN A 7 1.36 -23.19 -21.84
CA GLN A 7 0.49 -24.36 -21.90
C GLN A 7 -0.93 -23.94 -21.52
N PRO A 8 -1.97 -24.43 -22.23
CA PRO A 8 -3.35 -24.13 -21.89
C PRO A 8 -3.62 -24.61 -20.46
N MET A 9 -4.23 -23.73 -19.64
CA MET A 9 -4.57 -23.91 -18.22
C MET A 9 -4.37 -25.35 -17.75
N GLN A 10 -3.16 -25.68 -17.29
CA GLN A 10 -3.01 -26.86 -16.44
C GLN A 10 -3.99 -26.64 -15.29
N SER A 11 -4.82 -27.64 -15.01
CA SER A 11 -5.77 -27.60 -13.91
C SER A 11 -4.97 -27.31 -12.65
N VAL A 12 -4.95 -26.04 -12.22
CA VAL A 12 -4.33 -25.63 -10.97
C VAL A 12 -5.04 -26.47 -9.90
N PRO A 13 -4.34 -27.35 -9.18
CA PRO A 13 -4.97 -28.20 -8.18
C PRO A 13 -5.69 -27.29 -7.20
N ASP A 14 -6.99 -27.55 -7.01
CA ASP A 14 -7.99 -26.76 -6.29
C ASP A 14 -7.47 -25.39 -5.82
N MET A 15 -7.80 -24.32 -6.57
CA MET A 15 -7.72 -22.96 -6.05
C MET A 15 -8.63 -22.86 -4.82
N THR A 16 -8.10 -23.27 -3.67
CA THR A 16 -8.76 -23.04 -2.40
C THR A 16 -8.86 -21.53 -2.24
N GLN A 17 -10.01 -21.05 -1.79
CA GLN A 17 -10.26 -19.62 -1.55
C GLN A 17 -9.12 -18.96 -0.74
N ALA A 18 -8.52 -19.72 0.18
CA ALA A 18 -7.37 -19.31 0.99
C ALA A 18 -6.10 -19.04 0.16
N SER A 19 -5.74 -19.91 -0.80
CA SER A 19 -4.55 -19.71 -1.65
C SER A 19 -4.70 -18.49 -2.55
N PHE A 20 -5.89 -18.27 -3.11
CA PHE A 20 -6.15 -17.11 -3.95
C PHE A 20 -6.12 -15.81 -3.14
N GLY A 21 -6.74 -15.78 -1.96
CA GLY A 21 -6.77 -14.59 -1.12
C GLY A 21 -5.38 -14.18 -0.61
N ALA A 22 -4.53 -15.14 -0.24
CA ALA A 22 -3.15 -14.86 0.14
C ALA A 22 -2.34 -14.23 -1.01
N ALA A 23 -2.48 -14.76 -2.24
CA ALA A 23 -1.84 -14.18 -3.42
C ALA A 23 -2.40 -12.79 -3.76
N ALA A 24 -3.73 -12.61 -3.66
CA ALA A 24 -4.38 -11.34 -3.93
C ALA A 24 -3.90 -10.22 -2.98
N LEU A 25 -3.67 -10.52 -1.70
CA LEU A 25 -3.12 -9.56 -0.74
C LEU A 25 -1.71 -9.12 -1.12
N ILE A 26 -0.84 -10.05 -1.54
CA ILE A 26 0.53 -9.73 -1.94
C ILE A 26 0.54 -8.93 -3.25
N ILE A 27 -0.33 -9.28 -4.21
CA ILE A 27 -0.50 -8.52 -5.45
C ILE A 27 -1.01 -7.11 -5.14
N PHE A 28 -1.97 -6.98 -4.22
CA PHE A 28 -2.49 -5.68 -3.80
C PHE A 28 -1.38 -4.79 -3.23
N TYR A 29 -0.43 -5.34 -2.47
CA TYR A 29 0.74 -4.61 -1.98
C TYR A 29 1.50 -3.92 -3.13
N ALA A 30 1.66 -4.58 -4.27
CA ALA A 30 2.35 -4.01 -5.44
C ALA A 30 1.63 -2.78 -6.03
N PHE A 31 0.30 -2.69 -5.87
CA PHE A 31 -0.48 -1.53 -6.31
C PHE A 31 -0.53 -0.39 -5.29
N THR A 32 0.05 -0.57 -4.10
CA THR A 32 0.09 0.48 -3.09
C THR A 32 1.08 1.58 -3.47
N GLY A 33 0.83 2.80 -2.99
CA GLY A 33 1.64 3.99 -3.33
C GLY A 33 0.86 5.05 -4.09
N PHE A 34 -0.33 4.73 -4.64
CA PHE A 34 -1.19 5.74 -5.25
C PHE A 34 -1.64 6.81 -4.24
N GLU A 35 -1.63 6.51 -2.93
CA GLU A 35 -1.95 7.47 -1.88
C GLU A 35 -0.98 8.67 -1.87
N SER A 36 0.25 8.49 -2.33
CA SER A 36 1.26 9.56 -2.40
C SER A 36 0.86 10.70 -3.35
N ILE A 37 0.02 10.41 -4.36
CA ILE A 37 -0.52 11.40 -5.29
C ILE A 37 -1.37 12.42 -4.53
N ALA A 38 -2.12 11.97 -3.53
CA ALA A 38 -2.94 12.87 -2.70
C ALA A 38 -2.09 13.74 -1.78
N VAL A 39 -0.93 13.25 -1.33
CA VAL A 39 0.01 14.06 -0.53
C VAL A 39 0.61 15.18 -1.38
N ALA A 40 0.93 14.90 -2.64
CA ALA A 40 1.43 15.89 -3.58
C ALA A 40 0.34 16.83 -4.13
N ALA A 41 -0.93 16.66 -3.74
CA ALA A 41 -2.04 17.45 -4.26
C ALA A 41 -1.94 18.94 -3.89
N GLU A 42 -1.32 19.28 -2.76
CA GLU A 42 -1.13 20.67 -2.32
C GLU A 42 -0.26 21.47 -3.30
N ASP A 43 0.70 20.81 -3.97
CA ASP A 43 1.61 21.42 -4.93
C ASP A 43 1.12 21.28 -6.39
N MET A 44 -0.03 20.64 -6.63
CA MET A 44 -0.56 20.45 -7.97
C MET A 44 -1.33 21.68 -8.46
N GLU A 45 -1.12 22.04 -9.71
CA GLU A 45 -2.01 22.96 -10.40
C GLU A 45 -3.39 22.29 -10.61
N ASN A 46 -4.49 22.92 -10.20
CA ASN A 46 -5.86 22.37 -10.31
C ASN A 46 -6.03 20.94 -9.72
N PRO A 47 -5.72 20.72 -8.42
CA PRO A 47 -5.67 19.40 -7.82
C PRO A 47 -7.02 18.66 -7.90
N GLU A 48 -8.12 19.40 -7.81
CA GLU A 48 -9.47 18.85 -7.83
C GLU A 48 -9.80 18.05 -9.11
N ARG A 49 -9.16 18.40 -10.24
CA ARG A 49 -9.32 17.69 -11.52
C ARG A 49 -8.14 16.78 -11.83
N ASN A 50 -6.94 17.16 -11.40
CA ASN A 50 -5.71 16.45 -11.74
C ASN A 50 -5.48 15.22 -10.85
N VAL A 51 -5.81 15.28 -9.57
CA VAL A 51 -5.65 14.13 -8.65
C VAL A 51 -6.48 12.92 -9.10
N PRO A 52 -7.80 13.03 -9.40
CA PRO A 52 -8.57 11.89 -9.88
C PRO A 52 -8.05 11.30 -11.18
N LYS A 53 -7.64 12.15 -12.13
CA LYS A 53 -7.07 11.72 -13.42
C LYS A 53 -5.74 11.01 -13.24
N ALA A 54 -4.86 11.55 -12.39
CA ALA A 54 -3.56 10.97 -12.09
C ALA A 54 -3.70 9.58 -11.45
N ILE A 55 -4.60 9.42 -10.47
CA ILE A 55 -4.87 8.11 -9.85
C ILE A 55 -5.32 7.09 -10.90
N ILE A 56 -6.30 7.42 -11.75
CA ILE A 56 -6.81 6.50 -12.78
C ILE A 56 -5.70 6.14 -13.79
N LEU A 57 -4.95 7.14 -14.27
CA LEU A 57 -3.89 6.94 -15.25
C LEU A 57 -2.77 6.06 -14.70
N VAL A 58 -2.29 6.36 -13.49
CA VAL A 58 -1.22 5.58 -12.84
C VAL A 58 -1.68 4.15 -12.59
N LEU A 59 -2.87 3.93 -12.02
CA LEU A 59 -3.38 2.59 -11.77
C LEU A 59 -3.54 1.78 -13.06
N THR A 60 -4.05 2.40 -14.13
CA THR A 60 -4.23 1.73 -15.43
C THR A 60 -2.88 1.37 -16.05
N LEU A 61 -1.95 2.33 -16.10
CA LEU A 61 -0.63 2.13 -16.69
C LEU A 61 0.16 1.06 -15.93
N VAL A 62 0.20 1.15 -14.59
CA VAL A 62 0.90 0.18 -13.75
C VAL A 62 0.28 -1.22 -13.89
N SER A 63 -1.05 -1.32 -13.97
CA SER A 63 -1.73 -2.60 -14.22
C SER A 63 -1.27 -3.25 -15.52
N ILE A 64 -1.23 -2.48 -16.61
CA ILE A 64 -0.77 -2.97 -17.92
C ILE A 64 0.69 -3.43 -17.83
N VAL A 65 1.56 -2.63 -17.24
CA VAL A 65 2.98 -2.96 -17.08
C VAL A 65 3.16 -4.25 -16.25
N TYR A 66 2.43 -4.41 -15.15
CA TYR A 66 2.50 -5.60 -14.32
C TYR A 66 2.02 -6.85 -15.05
N ILE A 67 0.91 -6.77 -15.80
CA ILE A 67 0.42 -7.89 -16.62
C ILE A 67 1.45 -8.27 -17.69
N LEU A 68 2.06 -7.27 -18.35
CA LEU A 68 3.09 -7.52 -19.37
C LEU A 68 4.33 -8.17 -18.77
N ILE A 69 4.84 -7.67 -17.64
CA ILE A 69 5.99 -8.27 -16.95
C ILE A 69 5.67 -9.72 -16.56
N GLN A 70 4.49 -9.97 -16.00
CA GLN A 70 4.08 -11.31 -15.60
C GLN A 70 4.00 -12.24 -16.81
N ALA A 71 3.37 -11.81 -17.90
CA ALA A 71 3.26 -12.58 -19.14
C ALA A 71 4.64 -12.90 -19.75
N ILE A 72 5.56 -11.93 -19.75
CA ILE A 72 6.93 -12.11 -20.24
C ILE A 72 7.67 -13.12 -19.36
N CYS A 73 7.62 -12.97 -18.04
CA CYS A 73 8.32 -13.86 -17.13
C CYS A 73 7.79 -15.29 -17.28
N ILE A 74 6.47 -15.51 -17.24
CA ILE A 74 5.85 -16.82 -17.45
C ILE A 74 6.26 -17.40 -18.82
N GLY A 75 6.23 -16.58 -19.87
CA GLY A 75 6.63 -17.00 -21.21
C GLY A 75 8.09 -17.43 -21.31
N ILE A 76 8.99 -16.87 -20.50
CA ILE A 76 10.43 -17.20 -20.52
C ILE A 76 10.74 -18.40 -19.62
N MET A 77 10.26 -18.38 -18.37
CA MET A 77 10.70 -19.31 -17.32
C MET A 77 9.72 -20.45 -17.01
N GLY A 78 8.43 -20.32 -17.36
CA GLY A 78 7.41 -21.33 -17.06
C GLY A 78 7.38 -21.71 -15.56
N ASP A 79 7.37 -23.01 -15.26
CA ASP A 79 7.30 -23.54 -13.89
C ASP A 79 8.50 -23.16 -13.01
N SER A 80 9.64 -22.79 -13.62
CA SER A 80 10.83 -22.37 -12.88
C SER A 80 10.64 -21.03 -12.15
N LEU A 81 9.55 -20.30 -12.41
CA LEU A 81 9.20 -19.10 -11.64
C LEU A 81 8.86 -19.38 -10.19
N VAL A 82 8.21 -20.51 -9.90
CA VAL A 82 7.65 -20.80 -8.57
C VAL A 82 8.76 -20.89 -7.51
N THR A 83 9.96 -21.30 -7.92
CA THR A 83 11.13 -21.45 -7.04
C THR A 83 12.03 -20.21 -7.02
N SER A 84 11.80 -19.23 -7.90
CA SER A 84 12.64 -18.03 -8.01
C SER A 84 12.26 -16.98 -6.98
N LYS A 85 13.27 -16.49 -6.24
CA LYS A 85 13.14 -15.32 -5.35
C LYS A 85 13.29 -13.99 -6.09
N THR A 86 13.80 -14.03 -7.32
CA THR A 86 14.07 -12.84 -8.16
C THR A 86 13.58 -13.06 -9.59
N PRO A 87 12.27 -13.30 -9.80
CA PRO A 87 11.75 -13.81 -11.07
C PRO A 87 12.05 -12.90 -12.26
N VAL A 88 12.00 -11.58 -12.08
CA VAL A 88 12.30 -10.62 -13.16
C VAL A 88 13.78 -10.64 -13.55
N ALA A 89 14.69 -10.74 -12.58
CA ALA A 89 16.13 -10.78 -12.84
C ALA A 89 16.56 -12.13 -13.45
N ASP A 90 15.93 -13.23 -13.01
CA ASP A 90 16.17 -14.56 -13.57
C ASP A 90 15.57 -14.69 -14.98
N ALA A 91 14.42 -14.09 -15.25
CA ALA A 91 13.87 -14.02 -16.62
C ALA A 91 14.81 -13.23 -17.54
N ALA A 92 15.39 -12.13 -17.05
CA ALA A 92 16.38 -11.35 -17.80
C ALA A 92 17.66 -12.16 -18.08
N PHE A 93 18.09 -13.00 -17.14
CA PHE A 93 19.21 -13.93 -17.33
C PHE A 93 18.95 -14.91 -18.46
N VAL A 94 17.79 -15.55 -18.47
CA VAL A 94 17.42 -16.53 -19.51
C VAL A 94 17.29 -15.86 -20.89
N PHE A 95 16.88 -14.59 -20.92
CA PHE A 95 16.67 -13.85 -22.17
C PHE A 95 17.97 -13.33 -22.80
N MET A 96 18.84 -12.69 -22.01
CA MET A 96 20.01 -11.95 -22.51
C MET A 96 21.32 -12.24 -21.75
N GLY A 97 21.31 -13.20 -20.82
CA GLY A 97 22.50 -13.64 -20.10
C GLY A 97 22.85 -12.82 -18.84
N PRO A 98 24.07 -13.02 -18.28
CA PRO A 98 24.48 -12.46 -16.99
C PRO A 98 24.42 -10.93 -16.89
N LEU A 99 24.74 -10.23 -17.99
CA LEU A 99 24.74 -8.76 -18.03
C LEU A 99 23.34 -8.20 -17.80
N ALA A 100 22.32 -8.79 -18.43
CA ALA A 100 20.94 -8.34 -18.28
C ALA A 100 20.43 -8.56 -16.85
N LYS A 101 20.77 -9.71 -16.24
CA LYS A 101 20.49 -9.97 -14.82
C LYS A 101 21.11 -8.90 -13.91
N ALA A 102 22.37 -8.54 -14.16
CA ALA A 102 23.08 -7.54 -13.36
C ALA A 102 22.43 -6.15 -13.48
N ILE A 103 22.07 -5.72 -14.70
CA ILE A 103 21.41 -4.44 -14.94
C ILE A 103 20.04 -4.38 -14.25
N VAL A 104 19.20 -5.42 -14.42
CA VAL A 104 17.88 -5.48 -13.78
C VAL A 104 18.03 -5.48 -12.26
N THR A 105 18.95 -6.28 -11.71
CA THR A 105 19.19 -6.33 -10.26
C THR A 105 19.65 -4.97 -9.73
N ALA A 106 20.59 -4.30 -10.40
CA ALA A 106 21.06 -2.97 -10.02
C ALA A 106 19.93 -1.94 -10.06
N GLY A 107 19.11 -1.94 -11.12
CA GLY A 107 17.94 -1.07 -11.25
C GLY A 107 16.90 -1.31 -10.14
N THR A 108 16.62 -2.57 -9.81
CA THR A 108 15.74 -2.94 -8.70
C THR A 108 16.29 -2.45 -7.36
N LEU A 109 17.59 -2.60 -7.10
CA LEU A 109 18.21 -2.11 -5.86
C LEU A 109 18.14 -0.58 -5.73
N ILE A 110 18.41 0.15 -6.81
CA ILE A 110 18.29 1.62 -6.83
C ILE A 110 16.83 2.03 -6.58
N SER A 111 15.87 1.36 -7.21
CA SER A 111 14.44 1.63 -7.03
C SER A 111 13.97 1.37 -5.60
N ILE A 112 14.37 0.24 -5.00
CA ILE A 112 14.08 -0.09 -3.59
C ILE A 112 14.76 0.91 -2.63
N GLY A 113 15.98 1.33 -2.95
CA GLY A 113 16.65 2.41 -2.21
C GLY A 113 15.85 3.71 -2.24
N GLY A 114 15.34 4.10 -3.41
CA GLY A 114 14.53 5.29 -3.58
C GLY A 114 13.26 5.29 -2.72
N ILE A 115 12.50 4.19 -2.73
CA ILE A 115 11.28 4.09 -1.90
C ILE A 115 11.61 4.11 -0.40
N ASN A 116 12.68 3.44 0.02
CA ASN A 116 13.11 3.44 1.43
C ASN A 116 13.53 4.83 1.91
N VAL A 117 14.24 5.59 1.07
CA VAL A 117 14.60 6.98 1.36
C VAL A 117 13.34 7.83 1.48
N ALA A 118 12.41 7.74 0.52
CA ALA A 118 11.15 8.49 0.58
C ALA A 118 10.34 8.16 1.85
N SER A 119 10.19 6.88 2.19
CA SER A 119 9.50 6.43 3.40
C SER A 119 10.16 6.92 4.69
N SER A 120 11.49 7.03 4.70
CA SER A 120 12.24 7.55 5.85
C SER A 120 11.95 9.03 6.14
N PHE A 121 11.51 9.80 5.15
CA PHE A 121 11.04 11.19 5.34
C PHE A 121 9.55 11.26 5.64
N LEU A 122 8.72 10.51 4.91
CA LEU A 122 7.26 10.55 5.02
C LEU A 122 6.77 10.07 6.39
N ALA A 123 7.26 8.92 6.86
CA ALA A 123 6.74 8.32 8.10
C ALA A 123 6.95 9.21 9.35
N PRO A 124 8.15 9.77 9.61
CA PRO A 124 8.32 10.71 10.71
C PRO A 124 7.50 11.99 10.56
N ARG A 125 7.37 12.53 9.34
CA ARG A 125 6.61 13.76 9.09
C ARG A 125 5.11 13.57 9.32
N SER A 126 4.54 12.44 8.91
CA SER A 126 3.17 12.07 9.25
C SER A 126 2.99 11.92 10.77
N GLY A 127 3.98 11.33 11.46
CA GLY A 127 4.00 11.26 12.92
C GLY A 127 3.97 12.64 13.59
N VAL A 128 4.80 13.58 13.12
CA VAL A 128 4.83 14.96 13.63
C VAL A 128 3.51 15.67 13.39
N ALA A 129 2.92 15.55 12.20
CA ALA A 129 1.61 16.14 11.90
C ALA A 129 0.54 15.63 12.87
N MET A 130 0.49 14.31 13.12
CA MET A 130 -0.42 13.73 14.12
C MET A 130 -0.14 14.23 15.55
N ALA A 131 1.12 14.50 15.90
CA ALA A 131 1.48 15.02 17.22
C ALA A 131 1.10 16.51 17.37
N ASP A 132 1.23 17.28 16.30
CA ASP A 132 0.84 18.69 16.23
C ASP A 132 -0.69 18.83 16.30
N ASP A 133 -1.43 17.91 15.68
CA ASP A 133 -2.90 17.79 15.77
C ASP A 133 -3.39 17.22 17.13
N GLY A 134 -2.47 16.87 18.05
CA GLY A 134 -2.82 16.33 19.36
C GLY A 134 -3.40 14.91 19.33
N LEU A 135 -3.12 14.14 18.28
CA LEU A 135 -3.56 12.74 18.11
C LEU A 135 -2.58 11.72 18.72
N ILE A 136 -1.29 12.10 18.85
CA ILE A 136 -0.25 11.31 19.52
C ILE A 136 0.59 12.20 20.47
N PRO A 137 1.36 11.64 21.43
CA PRO A 137 2.08 12.43 22.42
C PRO A 137 2.98 13.51 21.80
N LYS A 138 2.90 14.76 22.31
CA LYS A 138 3.71 15.92 21.86
C LYS A 138 5.22 15.70 21.89
N VAL A 139 5.70 14.65 22.57
CA VAL A 139 7.11 14.27 22.56
C VAL A 139 7.55 13.87 21.14
N VAL A 140 6.65 13.32 20.33
CA VAL A 140 6.93 12.90 18.94
C VAL A 140 7.20 14.10 18.02
N SER A 141 6.58 15.26 18.27
CA SER A 141 6.86 16.49 17.51
C SER A 141 8.11 17.25 17.98
N LYS A 142 8.90 16.73 18.94
CA LYS A 142 10.15 17.39 19.35
C LYS A 142 11.16 17.44 18.19
N ARG A 143 11.57 18.67 17.87
CA ARG A 143 12.56 18.98 16.84
C ARG A 143 13.93 19.30 17.46
N ASN A 144 15.00 19.04 16.72
CA ASN A 144 16.36 19.46 17.10
C ASN A 144 16.65 20.89 16.60
N LYS A 145 17.84 21.43 16.86
CA LYS A 145 18.32 22.77 16.44
C LYS A 145 18.26 23.05 14.93
N LYS A 146 18.03 22.04 14.09
CA LYS A 146 17.90 22.13 12.62
C LYS A 146 16.48 21.82 12.14
N ASP A 147 15.48 21.95 13.01
CA ASP A 147 14.06 21.63 12.77
C ASP A 147 13.74 20.18 12.37
N ALA A 148 14.71 19.27 12.49
CA ALA A 148 14.51 17.84 12.23
C ALA A 148 13.81 17.16 13.41
N PRO A 149 12.71 16.42 13.19
CA PRO A 149 11.94 15.74 14.24
C PRO A 149 12.62 14.44 14.70
N TYR A 150 13.65 14.57 15.53
CA TYR A 150 14.51 13.44 15.91
C TYR A 150 13.76 12.33 16.67
N VAL A 151 12.76 12.67 17.49
CA VAL A 151 11.99 11.65 18.22
C VAL A 151 11.15 10.80 17.27
N ALA A 152 10.42 11.44 16.35
CA ALA A 152 9.65 10.72 15.33
C ALA A 152 10.55 9.83 14.46
N ILE A 153 11.75 10.31 14.10
CA ILE A 153 12.74 9.52 13.36
C ILE A 153 13.18 8.30 14.17
N ILE A 154 13.60 8.47 15.43
CA ILE A 154 14.06 7.38 16.28
C ILE A 154 12.95 6.33 16.47
N VAL A 155 11.72 6.76 16.77
CA VAL A 155 10.58 5.85 16.93
C VAL A 155 10.35 5.06 15.65
N THR A 156 10.32 5.72 14.50
CA THR A 156 10.13 5.07 13.20
C THR A 156 11.23 4.06 12.90
N VAL A 157 12.49 4.41 13.16
CA VAL A 157 13.65 3.53 12.95
C VAL A 157 13.60 2.32 13.87
N VAL A 158 13.31 2.50 15.16
CA VAL A 158 13.21 1.40 16.12
C VAL A 158 12.11 0.43 15.69
N PHE A 159 10.92 0.93 15.32
CA PHE A 159 9.84 0.09 14.81
C PHE A 159 10.24 -0.64 13.52
N ALA A 160 10.86 0.05 12.56
CA ALA A 160 11.30 -0.54 11.31
C ALA A 160 12.34 -1.65 11.53
N VAL A 161 13.33 -1.45 12.41
CA VAL A 161 14.35 -2.45 12.75
C VAL A 161 13.74 -3.66 13.44
N VAL A 162 12.88 -3.44 14.43
CA VAL A 162 12.22 -4.53 15.17
C VAL A 162 11.39 -5.39 14.20
N LEU A 163 10.56 -4.76 13.37
CA LEU A 163 9.72 -5.46 12.38
C LEU A 163 10.56 -6.17 11.31
N SER A 164 11.66 -5.56 10.88
CA SER A 164 12.57 -6.17 9.89
C SER A 164 13.26 -7.42 10.43
N TRP A 165 13.46 -7.52 11.76
CA TRP A 165 14.07 -8.71 12.37
C TRP A 165 13.05 -9.82 12.65
N THR A 166 11.76 -9.50 12.80
CA THR A 166 10.75 -10.49 13.24
C THR A 166 10.07 -11.24 12.10
N GLY A 167 9.88 -10.64 10.92
CA GLY A 167 9.01 -11.22 9.90
C GLY A 167 9.64 -11.42 8.53
N SER A 168 9.06 -12.32 7.74
CA SER A 168 9.37 -12.44 6.31
C SER A 168 8.72 -11.29 5.54
N PHE A 169 9.33 -10.91 4.40
CA PHE A 169 8.79 -9.86 3.52
C PHE A 169 7.30 -10.07 3.20
N GLU A 170 6.91 -11.29 2.84
CA GLU A 170 5.52 -11.65 2.54
C GLU A 170 4.58 -11.40 3.73
N LYS A 171 5.02 -11.71 4.96
CA LYS A 171 4.23 -11.46 6.16
C LYS A 171 4.07 -9.96 6.42
N LEU A 172 5.15 -9.18 6.34
CA LEU A 172 5.10 -7.73 6.54
C LEU A 172 4.26 -7.04 5.46
N ALA A 173 4.41 -7.45 4.19
CA ALA A 173 3.62 -6.93 3.08
C ALA A 173 2.11 -7.22 3.29
N ALA A 174 1.77 -8.44 3.69
CA ALA A 174 0.39 -8.79 3.99
C ALA A 174 -0.19 -7.99 5.17
N ILE A 175 0.56 -7.81 6.26
CA ILE A 175 0.13 -6.97 7.40
C ILE A 175 -0.06 -5.52 6.94
N SER A 176 0.86 -4.96 6.14
CA SER A 176 0.75 -3.60 5.59
C SER A 176 -0.53 -3.41 4.78
N VAL A 177 -0.89 -4.37 3.94
CA VAL A 177 -2.13 -4.33 3.14
C VAL A 177 -3.38 -4.39 4.03
N VAL A 178 -3.39 -5.27 5.02
CA VAL A 178 -4.49 -5.37 5.99
C VAL A 178 -4.68 -4.04 6.75
N SER A 179 -3.59 -3.43 7.21
CA SER A 179 -3.63 -2.11 7.86
C SER A 179 -4.19 -1.02 6.93
N ARG A 180 -3.84 -1.05 5.64
CA ARG A 180 -4.40 -0.13 4.64
C ARG A 180 -5.89 -0.35 4.42
N PHE A 181 -6.37 -1.59 4.39
CA PHE A 181 -7.80 -1.86 4.31
C PHE A 181 -8.57 -1.31 5.53
N ALA A 182 -7.95 -1.34 6.71
CA ALA A 182 -8.49 -0.71 7.90
C ALA A 182 -8.70 0.80 7.69
N GLN A 183 -7.85 1.47 6.91
CA GLN A 183 -7.99 2.89 6.55
C GLN A 183 -8.97 3.11 5.38
N TYR A 184 -8.95 2.24 4.37
CA TYR A 184 -9.78 2.38 3.15
C TYR A 184 -11.26 2.12 3.42
N LEU A 185 -11.58 1.15 4.30
CA LEU A 185 -12.96 0.82 4.64
C LEU A 185 -13.76 2.03 5.18
N PRO A 186 -13.31 2.72 6.26
CA PRO A 186 -13.93 3.94 6.72
C PRO A 186 -13.98 5.02 5.65
N THR A 187 -12.96 5.13 4.80
CA THR A 187 -12.91 6.14 3.72
C THR A 187 -14.02 5.89 2.68
N CYS A 188 -14.19 4.65 2.23
CA CYS A 188 -15.26 4.26 1.31
C CYS A 188 -16.66 4.43 1.93
N LEU A 189 -16.82 4.07 3.21
CA LEU A 189 -18.06 4.27 3.95
C LEU A 189 -18.37 5.76 4.14
N ALA A 190 -17.35 6.59 4.42
CA ALA A 190 -17.50 8.02 4.55
C ALA A 190 -18.04 8.63 3.25
N VAL A 191 -17.57 8.19 2.07
CA VAL A 191 -18.12 8.65 0.79
C VAL A 191 -19.62 8.39 0.69
N LEU A 192 -20.12 7.22 1.11
CA LEU A 192 -21.55 6.91 1.12
C LEU A 192 -22.33 7.81 2.10
N VAL A 193 -21.79 8.02 3.31
CA VAL A 193 -22.41 8.85 4.34
C VAL A 193 -22.43 10.32 3.93
N PHE A 194 -21.32 10.88 3.46
CA PHE A 194 -21.23 12.27 2.98
C PHE A 194 -22.12 12.51 1.77
N ARG A 195 -22.35 11.48 0.94
CA ARG A 195 -23.28 11.59 -0.18
C ARG A 195 -24.71 11.88 0.28
N SER A 196 -25.12 11.28 1.40
CA SER A 196 -26.47 11.40 1.96
C SER A 196 -26.61 12.58 2.93
N LYS A 197 -25.62 12.80 3.81
CA LYS A 197 -25.70 13.83 4.86
C LYS A 197 -25.27 15.24 4.42
N ARG A 198 -24.50 15.35 3.34
CA ARG A 198 -24.03 16.65 2.80
C ARG A 198 -24.18 16.69 1.28
N PRO A 199 -25.43 16.75 0.78
CA PRO A 199 -25.70 16.80 -0.66
C PRO A 199 -25.19 18.09 -1.33
N ASP A 200 -25.15 19.20 -0.60
CA ASP A 200 -24.88 20.54 -1.14
C ASP A 200 -23.39 20.92 -1.23
N MET A 201 -22.48 20.04 -0.78
CA MET A 201 -21.04 20.30 -0.94
C MET A 201 -20.64 20.29 -2.42
N ALA A 202 -19.84 21.27 -2.84
CA ALA A 202 -19.25 21.29 -4.17
C ALA A 202 -18.42 20.01 -4.37
N ARG A 203 -18.73 19.27 -5.44
CA ARG A 203 -18.02 18.03 -5.80
C ARG A 203 -17.38 18.19 -7.15
N THR A 204 -16.07 18.41 -7.19
CA THR A 204 -15.33 18.55 -8.44
C THR A 204 -15.15 17.21 -9.17
N PHE A 205 -15.16 16.10 -8.42
CA PHE A 205 -15.21 14.75 -8.97
C PHE A 205 -16.38 13.95 -8.37
N ARG A 206 -17.16 13.29 -9.23
CA ARG A 206 -18.18 12.33 -8.82
C ARG A 206 -17.78 10.94 -9.31
N VAL A 207 -17.75 9.98 -8.40
CA VAL A 207 -17.47 8.59 -8.72
C VAL A 207 -18.50 8.10 -9.74
N PRO A 208 -18.05 7.58 -10.90
CA PRO A 208 -18.98 7.02 -11.90
C PRO A 208 -19.76 5.86 -11.29
N PHE A 209 -20.99 5.60 -11.75
CA PHE A 209 -21.88 4.56 -11.20
C PHE A 209 -22.33 4.75 -9.74
N GLY A 210 -22.16 5.94 -9.17
CA GLY A 210 -22.83 6.33 -7.92
C GLY A 210 -22.38 5.52 -6.70
N PRO A 211 -23.29 4.91 -5.90
CA PRO A 211 -22.91 4.22 -4.67
C PRO A 211 -22.35 2.82 -4.92
N VAL A 212 -22.47 2.31 -6.16
CA VAL A 212 -22.08 0.94 -6.52
C VAL A 212 -20.58 0.73 -6.34
N ILE A 213 -19.74 1.67 -6.80
CA ILE A 213 -18.28 1.55 -6.67
C ILE A 213 -17.85 1.56 -5.19
N PRO A 214 -18.28 2.50 -4.33
CA PRO A 214 -17.95 2.44 -2.91
C PRO A 214 -18.44 1.17 -2.20
N VAL A 215 -19.64 0.68 -2.52
CA VAL A 215 -20.18 -0.55 -1.93
C VAL A 215 -19.35 -1.77 -2.37
N LEU A 216 -19.02 -1.88 -3.67
CA LEU A 216 -18.16 -2.94 -4.17
C LEU A 216 -16.77 -2.88 -3.53
N ALA A 217 -16.19 -1.70 -3.37
CA ALA A 217 -14.90 -1.53 -2.71
C ALA A 217 -14.95 -2.03 -1.25
N VAL A 218 -16.03 -1.73 -0.52
CA VAL A 218 -16.24 -2.24 0.85
C VAL A 218 -16.38 -3.76 0.86
N VAL A 219 -17.22 -4.32 -0.01
CA VAL A 219 -17.44 -5.77 -0.09
C VAL A 219 -16.15 -6.52 -0.42
N VAL A 220 -15.40 -6.07 -1.43
CA VAL A 220 -14.11 -6.67 -1.84
C VAL A 220 -13.07 -6.54 -0.72
N SER A 221 -13.02 -5.39 -0.04
CA SER A 221 -12.10 -5.18 1.09
C SER A 221 -12.42 -6.11 2.27
N ILE A 222 -13.70 -6.24 2.64
CA ILE A 222 -14.13 -7.19 3.68
C ILE A 222 -13.80 -8.62 3.27
N TRP A 223 -14.09 -8.99 2.03
CA TRP A 223 -13.78 -10.31 1.52
C TRP A 223 -12.28 -10.62 1.56
N LEU A 224 -11.42 -9.70 1.12
CA LEU A 224 -9.96 -9.87 1.22
C LEU A 224 -9.47 -9.96 2.67
N LEU A 225 -10.10 -9.23 3.60
CA LEU A 225 -9.81 -9.36 5.03
C LEU A 225 -10.20 -10.74 5.58
N THR A 226 -11.33 -11.32 5.14
CA THR A 226 -11.73 -12.68 5.56
C THR A 226 -10.79 -13.77 5.07
N GLN A 227 -10.08 -13.54 3.96
CA GLN A 227 -9.05 -14.46 3.46
C GLN A 227 -7.70 -14.30 4.18
N SER A 228 -7.50 -13.19 4.89
CA SER A 228 -6.26 -12.95 5.63
C SER A 228 -6.28 -13.71 6.96
N SER A 229 -5.13 -14.26 7.36
CA SER A 229 -5.01 -14.97 8.63
C SER A 229 -5.44 -14.07 9.81
N LEU A 230 -6.18 -14.65 10.77
CA LEU A 230 -6.67 -13.94 11.97
C LEU A 230 -5.56 -13.17 12.69
N GLU A 231 -4.33 -13.72 12.73
CA GLU A 231 -3.16 -13.04 13.30
C GLU A 231 -2.82 -11.74 12.56
N LYS A 232 -2.81 -11.75 11.22
CA LYS A 232 -2.52 -10.56 10.39
C LYS A 232 -3.63 -9.52 10.52
N VAL A 233 -4.88 -9.98 10.56
CA VAL A 233 -6.06 -9.13 10.80
C VAL A 233 -5.97 -8.50 12.19
N PHE A 234 -5.58 -9.25 13.21
CA PHE A 234 -5.41 -8.74 14.57
C PHE A 234 -4.32 -7.67 14.64
N TRP A 235 -3.16 -7.88 14.01
CA TRP A 235 -2.11 -6.86 13.96
C TRP A 235 -2.51 -5.63 13.13
N GLY A 236 -3.14 -5.82 11.97
CA GLY A 236 -3.52 -4.72 11.08
C GLY A 236 -4.70 -3.89 11.58
N LEU A 237 -5.77 -4.55 12.07
CA LEU A 237 -6.89 -3.86 12.74
C LEU A 237 -6.52 -3.39 14.14
N GLY A 238 -5.62 -4.08 14.83
CA GLY A 238 -5.08 -3.68 16.13
C GLY A 238 -4.46 -2.29 16.06
N GLY A 239 -3.77 -1.95 14.97
CA GLY A 239 -3.28 -0.59 14.73
C GLY A 239 -4.39 0.47 14.68
N LEU A 240 -5.54 0.14 14.11
CA LEU A 240 -6.71 1.03 14.07
C LEU A 240 -7.35 1.16 15.45
N VAL A 241 -7.46 0.06 16.20
CA VAL A 241 -7.94 0.10 17.59
C VAL A 241 -7.01 0.92 18.47
N VAL A 242 -5.70 0.74 18.35
CA VAL A 242 -4.70 1.55 19.06
C VAL A 242 -4.83 3.02 18.66
N GLY A 243 -4.97 3.33 17.37
CA GLY A 243 -5.21 4.69 16.90
C GLY A 243 -6.50 5.31 17.47
N ALA A 244 -7.60 4.56 17.51
CA ALA A 244 -8.88 4.99 18.06
C ALA A 244 -8.82 5.17 19.60
N VAL A 245 -8.13 4.27 20.29
CA VAL A 245 -7.91 4.34 21.74
C VAL A 245 -7.01 5.52 22.10
N LEU A 246 -5.91 5.73 21.36
CA LEU A 246 -5.04 6.89 21.53
C LEU A 246 -5.80 8.19 21.26
N TYR A 247 -6.57 8.24 20.18
CA TYR A 247 -7.46 9.35 19.88
C TYR A 247 -8.43 9.62 21.04
N TYR A 248 -9.08 8.59 21.57
CA TYR A 248 -10.04 8.73 22.66
C TYR A 248 -9.36 9.19 23.97
N ILE A 249 -8.21 8.62 24.33
CA ILE A 249 -7.43 9.01 25.52
C ILE A 249 -6.96 10.47 25.39
N MET A 250 -6.49 10.88 24.22
CA MET A 250 -5.99 12.23 23.99
C MET A 250 -7.11 13.26 23.86
N ASN A 251 -8.24 12.91 23.23
CA ASN A 251 -9.44 13.75 23.21
C ASN A 251 -10.05 13.90 24.63
N ARG A 252 -9.95 12.87 25.47
CA ARG A 252 -10.40 12.93 26.88
C ARG A 252 -9.46 13.76 27.76
N ASN A 253 -8.16 13.74 27.47
CA ASN A 253 -7.15 14.59 28.14
C ASN A 253 -7.10 16.01 27.55
N GLY A 254 -7.59 16.21 26.33
CA GLY A 254 -7.68 17.47 25.61
C GLY A 254 -9.11 18.03 25.60
N LYS A 255 -9.68 18.28 26.78
CA LYS A 255 -10.73 19.32 26.84
C LYS A 255 -10.07 20.64 26.44
N GLN A 256 -10.40 21.11 25.23
CA GLN A 256 -10.21 22.48 24.74
C GLN A 256 -8.77 23.02 24.77
N THR A 257 -8.10 22.96 23.62
CA THR A 257 -7.28 24.10 23.21
C THR A 257 -7.60 24.42 21.76
N ALA A 258 -8.33 25.52 21.59
CA ALA A 258 -8.89 26.14 20.37
C ALA A 258 -10.19 25.52 19.84
#